data_AF-A0A6A0H7F4-F1
#
_entry.id   AF-A0A6A0H7F4-F1
#
_cell.length_a   1.000
_cell.length_b   1.000
_cell.length_c   1.000
_cell.angle_alpha   90.00
_cell.angle_beta   90.00
_cell.angle_gamma   90.00
#
_symmetry.space_group_name_H-M   'P 1'
#
loop_
_entity.id
_entity.type
_entity.pdbx_description
1 polymer ?
#
loop_
_entity_poly.entity_id
_entity_poly.type
_entity_poly.pdbx_seq_one_letter_code
_entity_poly.pdbx_strand_id
1 'polypeptide(L)'
;MILKTFPESEEALELLSSTVGTMAAASSGVHAKAAEQLLQLLGWRKHFLCVEVGPGSKKTHFDIIHRKSLVAYEDMLFFDDEPRNVSEISALGATAVLVDKTDGLTIALVHEGLQRHAGRNLP
;
A
#
# COMPACT_ATOMS: atom_id res chain seq x y z
N MET A 1 14.48 21.29 -8.11
CA MET A 1 14.15 19.85 -8.19
C MET A 1 12.67 19.74 -8.43
N ILE A 2 12.23 19.17 -9.56
CA ILE A 2 10.81 18.90 -9.81
C ILE A 2 10.58 17.45 -9.38
N LEU A 3 9.79 17.24 -8.33
CA LEU A 3 9.34 15.92 -7.93
C LEU A 3 8.22 15.50 -8.90
N LYS A 4 8.32 14.30 -9.48
CA LYS A 4 7.28 13.72 -10.32
C LYS A 4 6.82 12.40 -9.72
N THR A 5 5.52 12.22 -9.63
CA THR A 5 4.86 10.96 -9.29
C THR A 5 4.41 10.26 -10.57
N PHE A 6 3.91 9.03 -10.48
CA PHE A 6 3.23 8.42 -11.63
C PHE A 6 1.95 9.23 -11.94
N PRO A 7 1.51 9.25 -13.21
CA PRO A 7 0.43 10.14 -13.65
C PRO A 7 -0.88 10.01 -12.85
N GLU A 8 -1.23 8.79 -12.44
CA GLU A 8 -2.49 8.50 -11.74
C GLU A 8 -2.33 8.35 -10.22
N SER A 9 -1.14 8.60 -9.66
CA SER A 9 -0.89 8.32 -8.23
C SER A 9 -1.82 9.07 -7.28
N GLU A 10 -2.14 10.33 -7.59
CA GLU A 10 -3.00 11.16 -6.73
C GLU A 10 -4.45 10.65 -6.78
N GLU A 11 -5.01 10.47 -7.97
CA GLU A 11 -6.38 9.98 -8.14
C GLU A 11 -6.56 8.55 -7.63
N ALA A 12 -5.58 7.66 -7.85
CA ALA A 12 -5.59 6.30 -7.33
C ALA A 12 -5.53 6.27 -5.78
N LEU A 13 -4.72 7.14 -5.18
CA LEU A 13 -4.65 7.28 -3.72
C LEU A 13 -5.95 7.82 -3.15
N GLU A 14 -6.55 8.83 -3.79
CA GLU A 14 -7.84 9.39 -3.39
C GLU A 14 -8.94 8.34 -3.45
N LEU A 15 -9.04 7.60 -4.56
CA LEU A 15 -9.98 6.50 -4.73
C LEU A 15 -9.84 5.43 -3.65
N LEU A 16 -8.61 5.01 -3.35
CA LEU A 16 -8.37 4.09 -2.24
C LEU A 16 -8.86 4.69 -0.93
N SER A 17 -8.45 5.91 -0.61
CA SER A 17 -8.75 6.55 0.67
C SER A 17 -10.24 6.83 0.89
N SER A 18 -11.02 7.02 -0.18
CA SER A 18 -12.48 7.17 -0.10
C SER A 18 -13.21 5.84 -0.02
N THR A 19 -12.55 4.74 -0.40
CA THR A 19 -13.18 3.40 -0.49
C THR A 19 -12.85 2.53 0.71
N VAL A 20 -11.63 2.62 1.25
CA VAL A 20 -11.17 1.78 2.37
C VAL A 20 -11.18 2.54 3.68
N GLY A 21 -11.41 1.83 4.79
CA GLY A 21 -11.50 2.47 6.11
C GLY A 21 -10.15 2.93 6.69
N THR A 22 -9.04 2.28 6.34
CA THR A 22 -7.71 2.61 6.89
C THR A 22 -6.63 2.25 5.87
N MET A 23 -5.60 3.09 5.77
CA MET A 23 -4.45 2.86 4.91
C MET A 23 -3.14 2.92 5.70
N ALA A 24 -2.14 2.18 5.23
CA ALA A 24 -0.77 2.24 5.72
C ALA A 24 0.22 2.18 4.55
N ALA A 25 1.42 2.74 4.74
CA ALA A 25 2.52 2.64 3.78
C ALA A 25 3.61 1.72 4.35
N ALA A 26 4.21 0.88 3.51
CA ALA A 26 5.31 -0.01 3.90
C ALA A 26 6.45 0.09 2.88
N SER A 27 7.69 0.37 3.31
CA SER A 27 8.85 0.50 2.41
C SER A 27 10.12 -0.04 3.06
N SER A 28 10.87 -0.86 2.31
CA SER A 28 12.17 -1.38 2.75
C SER A 28 13.33 -0.37 2.63
N GLY A 29 13.01 0.93 2.51
CA GLY A 29 13.99 2.00 2.31
C GLY A 29 14.77 2.39 3.56
N VAL A 30 15.96 2.96 3.36
CA VAL A 30 16.85 3.42 4.44
C VAL A 30 16.62 4.88 4.85
N HIS A 31 15.69 5.57 4.20
CA HIS A 31 15.48 7.02 4.39
C HIS A 31 14.05 7.32 4.87
N ALA A 32 13.69 6.77 6.03
CA ALA A 32 12.36 6.96 6.63
C ALA A 32 11.94 8.44 6.72
N LYS A 33 12.84 9.32 7.17
CA LYS A 33 12.56 10.76 7.27
C LYS A 33 12.27 11.40 5.91
N ALA A 34 12.98 11.00 4.86
CA ALA A 34 12.77 11.54 3.52
C ALA A 34 11.43 11.06 2.94
N ALA A 35 11.10 9.78 3.12
CA ALA A 35 9.80 9.25 2.71
C ALA A 35 8.64 9.98 3.41
N GLU A 36 8.75 10.19 4.71
CA GLU A 36 7.77 10.95 5.50
C GLU A 36 7.62 12.40 4.99
N GLN A 37 8.74 13.07 4.72
CA GLN A 37 8.74 14.43 4.17
C GLN A 37 8.10 14.50 2.77
N LEU A 38 8.35 13.51 1.91
CA LEU A 38 7.74 13.45 0.58
C LEU A 38 6.21 13.33 0.68
N LEU A 39 5.72 12.45 1.55
CA LEU A 39 4.27 12.30 1.78
C LEU A 39 3.65 13.60 2.32
N GLN A 40 4.36 14.35 3.17
CA GLN A 40 3.89 15.64 3.68
C GLN A 40 3.85 16.71 2.57
N LEU A 41 4.91 16.80 1.75
CA LEU A 41 5.00 17.77 0.65
C LEU A 41 3.92 17.53 -0.41
N LEU A 42 3.58 16.27 -0.68
CA LEU A 42 2.51 15.88 -1.59
C LEU A 42 1.11 16.01 -0.96
N GLY A 43 1.01 16.31 0.34
CA GLY A 43 -0.28 16.33 1.05
C GLY A 43 -0.90 14.95 1.27
N TRP A 44 -0.19 13.87 0.95
CA TRP A 44 -0.67 12.49 0.99
C TRP A 44 -0.57 11.86 2.38
N ARG A 45 0.27 12.42 3.26
CA ARG A 45 0.49 11.88 4.61
C ARG A 45 -0.81 11.69 5.41
N LYS A 46 -1.81 12.55 5.18
CA LYS A 46 -3.11 12.52 5.86
C LYS A 46 -3.91 11.23 5.65
N HIS A 47 -3.66 10.49 4.56
CA HIS A 47 -4.41 9.26 4.24
C HIS A 47 -3.92 8.04 5.04
N PHE A 48 -2.72 8.09 5.61
CA PHE A 48 -2.08 6.93 6.23
C PHE A 48 -2.15 6.95 7.77
N LEU A 49 -2.66 5.87 8.36
CA LEU A 49 -2.58 5.62 9.80
C LEU A 49 -1.12 5.52 10.25
N CYS A 50 -0.32 4.74 9.51
CA CYS A 50 1.10 4.58 9.76
C CYS A 50 1.92 4.44 8.48
N VAL A 51 3.18 4.82 8.56
CA VAL A 51 4.17 4.80 7.47
C VAL A 51 5.38 4.02 8.00
N GLU A 52 5.44 2.73 7.66
CA GLU A 52 6.49 1.81 8.10
C GLU A 52 7.62 1.80 7.07
N VAL A 53 8.69 2.55 7.35
CA VAL A 53 9.88 2.63 6.48
C VAL A 53 11.11 2.20 7.24
N GLY A 54 11.82 1.19 6.74
CA GLY A 54 13.04 0.69 7.33
C GLY A 54 13.53 -0.59 6.66
N PRO A 55 14.75 -1.04 6.94
CA PRO A 55 15.25 -2.30 6.38
C PRO A 55 14.45 -3.49 6.95
N GLY A 56 14.13 -4.46 6.10
CA GLY A 56 13.42 -5.67 6.52
C GLY A 56 12.52 -6.24 5.44
N SER A 57 11.91 -7.38 5.76
CA SER A 57 10.89 -8.04 4.93
C SER A 57 9.53 -7.38 5.11
N LYS A 58 8.65 -7.52 4.12
CA LYS A 58 7.28 -6.98 4.21
C LYS A 58 6.49 -7.67 5.30
N LYS A 59 6.79 -8.91 5.66
CA LYS A 59 6.26 -9.56 6.88
C LYS A 59 6.45 -8.71 8.14
N THR A 60 7.63 -8.14 8.34
CA THR A 60 7.92 -7.34 9.54
C THR A 60 7.11 -6.05 9.55
N HIS A 61 7.03 -5.37 8.40
CA HIS A 61 6.20 -4.18 8.26
C HIS A 61 4.71 -4.50 8.46
N PHE A 62 4.23 -5.61 7.91
CA PHE A 62 2.83 -6.04 8.03
C PHE A 62 2.45 -6.45 9.46
N ASP A 63 3.34 -7.07 10.22
CA ASP A 63 3.10 -7.36 11.64
C ASP A 63 2.92 -6.06 12.46
N ILE A 64 3.74 -5.04 12.20
CA ILE A 64 3.59 -3.73 12.84
C ILE A 64 2.27 -3.07 12.43
N ILE A 65 1.94 -3.09 11.13
CA ILE A 65 0.69 -2.54 10.60
C ILE A 65 -0.52 -3.24 11.24
N HIS A 66 -0.53 -4.58 11.24
CA HIS A 66 -1.57 -5.39 11.87
C HIS A 66 -1.79 -5.01 13.34
N ARG A 67 -0.73 -4.87 14.13
CA ARG A 67 -0.83 -4.48 15.54
C ARG A 67 -1.36 -3.06 15.73
N LYS A 68 -1.05 -2.13 14.81
CA LYS A 68 -1.50 -0.73 14.87
C LYS A 68 -2.92 -0.54 14.38
N SER A 69 -3.31 -1.23 13.31
CA SER A 69 -4.63 -1.10 12.69
C SER A 69 -5.67 -2.03 13.30
N LEU A 70 -5.23 -3.12 13.94
CA LEU A 70 -6.06 -4.23 14.41
C LEU A 70 -6.86 -4.93 13.30
N VAL A 71 -6.44 -4.76 12.04
CA VAL A 71 -7.07 -5.40 10.87
C VAL A 71 -6.44 -6.77 10.65
N ALA A 72 -7.26 -7.82 10.46
CA ALA A 72 -6.75 -9.16 10.15
C ALA A 72 -6.09 -9.20 8.77
N TYR A 73 -5.11 -10.07 8.55
CA TYR A 73 -4.40 -10.11 7.26
C TYR A 73 -5.33 -10.40 6.07
N GLU A 74 -6.33 -11.27 6.24
CA GLU A 74 -7.34 -11.58 5.23
C GLU A 74 -8.17 -10.37 4.79
N ASP A 75 -8.34 -9.38 5.67
CA ASP A 75 -9.02 -8.11 5.42
C ASP A 75 -8.09 -7.02 4.85
N MET A 76 -6.84 -7.36 4.50
CA MET A 76 -5.89 -6.41 3.92
C MET A 76 -5.79 -6.54 2.40
N LEU A 77 -5.74 -5.38 1.74
CA LEU A 77 -5.40 -5.22 0.32
C LEU A 77 -4.03 -4.53 0.20
N PHE A 78 -3.11 -5.12 -0.56
CA PHE A 78 -1.72 -4.68 -0.70
C PHE A 78 -1.31 -4.50 -2.15
N PHE A 79 -0.60 -3.42 -2.45
CA PHE A 79 -0.04 -3.11 -3.76
C PHE A 79 1.49 -2.93 -3.64
N ASP A 80 2.26 -3.66 -4.44
CA ASP A 80 3.73 -3.57 -4.45
C ASP A 80 4.28 -4.02 -5.81
N ASP A 81 5.39 -3.43 -6.24
CA ASP A 81 6.02 -3.68 -7.54
C ASP A 81 7.08 -4.81 -7.50
N GLU A 82 7.40 -5.33 -6.31
CA GLU A 82 8.34 -6.43 -6.12
C GLU A 82 7.57 -7.75 -5.95
N PRO A 83 7.65 -8.69 -6.92
CA PRO A 83 6.94 -9.96 -6.87
C PRO A 83 7.19 -10.77 -5.59
N ARG A 84 8.39 -10.67 -5.01
CA ARG A 84 8.71 -11.35 -3.74
C ARG A 84 7.86 -10.82 -2.58
N ASN A 85 7.63 -9.51 -2.52
CA ASN A 85 6.79 -8.88 -1.51
C ASN A 85 5.33 -9.31 -1.67
N VAL A 86 4.82 -9.31 -2.91
CA VAL A 86 3.45 -9.75 -3.23
C VAL A 86 3.23 -11.20 -2.81
N SER A 87 4.16 -12.10 -3.16
CA SER A 87 4.10 -13.50 -2.76
C SER A 87 4.17 -13.68 -1.25
N GLU A 88 5.07 -12.95 -0.58
CA GLU A 88 5.25 -13.01 0.87
C GLU A 88 3.98 -12.60 1.62
N ILE A 89 3.33 -11.53 1.20
CA ILE A 89 2.12 -11.00 1.85
C ILE A 89 0.88 -11.80 1.49
N SER A 90 0.78 -12.33 0.27
CA SER A 90 -0.29 -13.26 -0.09
C SER A 90 -0.28 -14.50 0.81
N ALA A 91 0.90 -15.00 1.18
CA ALA A 91 1.04 -16.15 2.07
C ALA A 91 0.57 -15.88 3.51
N LEU A 92 0.38 -14.61 3.92
CA LEU A 92 -0.23 -14.24 5.20
C LEU A 92 -1.76 -14.22 5.15
N GLY A 93 -2.38 -14.41 3.98
CA GLY A 93 -3.82 -14.38 3.78
C GLY A 93 -4.34 -13.12 3.08
N ALA A 94 -3.55 -12.05 3.05
CA ALA A 94 -3.91 -10.79 2.41
C ALA A 94 -4.14 -10.92 0.90
N THR A 95 -4.90 -9.98 0.36
CA THR A 95 -5.03 -9.80 -1.10
C THR A 95 -3.89 -8.92 -1.56
N ALA A 96 -2.89 -9.48 -2.25
CA ALA A 96 -1.78 -8.71 -2.78
C ALA A 96 -1.83 -8.61 -4.31
N VAL A 97 -1.54 -7.43 -4.84
CA VAL A 97 -1.60 -7.08 -6.25
C VAL A 97 -0.22 -6.59 -6.69
N LEU A 98 0.30 -7.21 -7.75
CA LEU A 98 1.57 -6.80 -8.36
C LEU A 98 1.35 -5.51 -9.17
N VAL A 99 2.17 -4.50 -8.89
CA VAL A 99 2.16 -3.21 -9.58
C VAL A 99 3.23 -3.22 -10.67
N ASP A 100 2.91 -2.72 -11.86
CA ASP A 100 3.92 -2.51 -12.89
C ASP A 100 4.83 -1.33 -12.53
N LYS A 101 6.15 -1.51 -12.67
CA LYS A 101 7.15 -0.48 -12.35
C LYS A 101 7.13 0.72 -13.30
N THR A 102 6.60 0.55 -14.52
CA THR A 102 6.51 1.63 -15.52
C THR A 102 5.28 2.48 -15.31
N ASP A 103 4.18 1.87 -14.91
CA ASP A 103 2.87 2.52 -14.84
C ASP A 103 2.56 3.01 -13.42
N GLY A 104 3.11 2.32 -12.41
CA GLY A 104 2.80 2.56 -11.01
C GLY A 104 1.37 2.16 -10.66
N LEU A 105 0.84 2.77 -9.59
CA LEU A 105 -0.53 2.52 -9.17
C LEU A 105 -1.51 3.29 -10.07
N THR A 106 -2.28 2.56 -10.87
CA THR A 106 -3.33 3.09 -11.75
C THR A 106 -4.71 2.89 -11.15
N ILE A 107 -5.68 3.69 -11.59
CA ILE A 107 -7.09 3.60 -11.18
C ILE A 107 -7.67 2.23 -11.54
N ALA A 108 -7.33 1.72 -12.73
CA ALA A 108 -7.73 0.39 -13.18
C ALA A 108 -7.22 -0.70 -12.24
N LEU A 109 -5.95 -0.62 -11.82
CA LEU A 109 -5.34 -1.57 -10.89
C LEU A 109 -5.98 -1.49 -9.50
N VAL A 110 -6.32 -0.28 -9.04
CA VAL A 110 -7.06 -0.08 -7.78
C VAL A 110 -8.43 -0.75 -7.83
N HIS A 111 -9.21 -0.54 -8.89
CA HIS A 111 -10.51 -1.20 -9.05
C HIS A 111 -10.40 -2.72 -9.09
N GLU A 112 -9.42 -3.24 -9.83
CA GLU A 112 -9.16 -4.67 -9.89
C GLU A 112 -8.79 -5.22 -8.50
N GLY A 113 -7.92 -4.55 -7.76
CA GLY A 113 -7.53 -4.94 -6.41
C GLY A 113 -8.73 -4.98 -5.45
N LEU A 114 -9.57 -3.95 -5.49
CA LEU A 114 -10.80 -3.87 -4.69
C LEU A 114 -11.79 -5.00 -5.05
N GLN A 115 -11.97 -5.30 -6.33
CA GLN A 115 -12.85 -6.39 -6.78
C GLN A 115 -12.33 -7.76 -6.33
N ARG A 116 -11.02 -8.02 -6.51
CA ARG A 116 -10.39 -9.27 -6.05
C ARG A 116 -10.55 -9.44 -4.54
N HIS A 117 -10.38 -8.37 -3.78
CA HIS A 117 -10.53 -8.39 -2.33
C HIS A 117 -11.99 -8.67 -1.91
N ALA A 118 -12.95 -7.95 -2.49
CA ALA A 118 -14.38 -8.17 -2.24
C ALA A 118 -14.83 -9.60 -2.60
N GLY A 119 -14.28 -10.17 -3.67
CA GLY A 119 -14.55 -11.54 -4.11
C GLY A 119 -14.14 -12.63 -3.11
N ARG A 120 -13.16 -12.37 -2.24
CA ARG A 120 -12.72 -13.32 -1.19
C ARG A 120 -13.60 -13.28 0.05
N ASN A 121 -14.34 -12.20 0.25
CA ASN A 121 -15.17 -11.96 1.43
C ASN A 121 -16.65 -12.34 1.21
N LEU A 122 -16.96 -13.08 0.13
CA LEU A 122 -18.27 -13.71 -0.05
C LEU A 122 -18.34 -15.01 0.77
N PRO A 123 -19.41 -15.21 1.56
CA PRO A 123 -19.59 -16.40 2.40
C PRO A 123 -19.76 -17.69 1.59
#